data_AF-D1CFL3-F1
#
_entry.id   AF-D1CFL3-F1
#
_cell.length_a   1.000
_cell.length_b   1.000
_cell.length_c   1.000
_cell.angle_alpha   90.00
_cell.angle_beta   90.00
_cell.angle_gamma   90.00
#
_symmetry.space_group_name_H-M   'P 1'
#
loop_
_entity.id
_entity.type
_entity.pdbx_description
1 polymer ?
#
loop_
_entity_poly.entity_id
_entity_poly.type
_entity_poly.pdbx_seq_one_letter_code
_entity_poly.pdbx_strand_id
1 'polypeptide(L)'
;MMGARKDIVIVGVCASGKTTLAKNLSKFGIKARVVAQEHSCIPDLFLNKGLPIVIYLHATYEAVRRRGHALMSSYNYAAQLQRLDKARKSADITVDTTNLSPEEVLMTVLSKLQEDKQDQAVPDEIGSDIQSSERREDIAIPDELGEEQKPSKIYEGLPIPEEL
;
A
#
# COMPACT_ATOMS: atom_id res chain seq x y z
N MET A 1 -0.20 -0.14 27.60
CA MET A 1 0.82 0.44 26.70
C MET A 1 0.13 0.97 25.45
N MET A 2 0.48 2.18 25.03
CA MET A 2 -0.07 2.90 23.88
C MET A 2 0.21 2.09 22.60
N GLY A 3 -0.83 1.62 21.91
CA GLY A 3 -0.69 0.87 20.65
C GLY A 3 0.24 1.61 19.69
N ALA A 4 1.20 0.89 19.10
CA ALA A 4 2.26 1.45 18.28
C ALA A 4 1.67 2.46 17.28
N ARG A 5 2.07 3.73 17.38
CA ARG A 5 1.70 4.73 16.36
C ARG A 5 2.40 4.32 15.07
N LYS A 6 1.68 3.62 14.19
CA LYS A 6 2.12 3.39 12.83
C LYS A 6 2.10 4.74 12.11
N ASP A 7 3.28 5.21 11.71
CA ASP A 7 3.39 6.42 10.89
C ASP A 7 2.62 6.21 9.59
N ILE A 8 1.80 7.17 9.17
CA ILE A 8 1.06 7.09 7.91
C ILE A 8 1.72 7.99 6.88
N VAL A 9 1.91 7.46 5.68
CA VAL A 9 2.47 8.17 4.52
C VAL A 9 1.49 8.17 3.38
N ILE A 10 1.35 9.32 2.75
CA ILE A 10 0.52 9.47 1.56
C ILE A 10 1.41 9.82 0.37
N VAL A 11 1.33 8.98 -0.67
CA VAL A 11 2.03 9.10 -1.96
C VAL A 11 1.04 9.00 -3.10
N GLY A 12 1.44 9.38 -4.32
CA GLY A 12 0.56 9.36 -5.48
C GLY A 12 0.90 10.44 -6.50
N VAL A 13 0.25 10.43 -7.65
CA VAL A 13 0.49 11.42 -8.72
C VAL A 13 0.14 12.85 -8.27
N CYS A 14 0.66 13.85 -8.96
CA CYS A 14 0.20 15.24 -8.81
C CYS A 14 -1.34 15.31 -8.89
N ALA A 15 -1.96 16.21 -8.12
CA ALA A 15 -3.41 16.39 -8.08
C ALA A 15 -4.25 15.15 -7.71
N SER A 16 -3.66 14.09 -7.16
CA SER A 16 -4.41 12.94 -6.65
C SER A 16 -5.14 13.22 -5.32
N GLY A 17 -4.88 14.36 -4.68
CA GLY A 17 -5.55 14.77 -3.43
C GLY A 17 -4.75 14.52 -2.14
N LYS A 18 -3.44 14.24 -2.24
CA LYS A 18 -2.58 13.89 -1.08
C LYS A 18 -2.66 14.87 0.09
N THR A 19 -2.50 16.17 -0.18
CA THR A 19 -2.53 17.23 0.84
C THR A 19 -3.92 17.40 1.44
N THR A 20 -4.97 17.30 0.61
CA THR A 20 -6.36 17.34 1.05
C THR A 20 -6.68 16.17 1.97
N LEU A 21 -6.27 14.95 1.62
CA LEU A 21 -6.45 13.76 2.45
C LEU A 21 -5.71 13.92 3.78
N ALA A 22 -4.44 14.34 3.78
CA ALA A 22 -3.67 14.56 5.00
C ALA A 22 -4.34 15.57 5.95
N LYS A 23 -4.82 16.69 5.41
CA LYS A 23 -5.56 17.72 6.17
C LYS A 23 -6.89 17.19 6.71
N ASN A 24 -7.58 16.35 5.96
CA ASN A 24 -8.83 15.78 6.41
C ASN A 24 -8.60 14.72 7.50
N LEU A 25 -7.62 13.83 7.34
CA LEU A 25 -7.23 12.84 8.38
C LEU A 25 -6.82 13.51 9.70
N SER A 26 -6.15 14.66 9.65
CA SER A 26 -5.77 15.36 10.88
C SER A 26 -6.97 15.84 11.70
N LYS A 27 -8.12 16.11 11.07
CA LYS A 27 -9.36 16.45 11.78
C LYS A 27 -9.91 15.28 12.60
N PHE A 28 -9.53 14.05 12.25
CA PHE A 28 -9.87 12.82 12.96
C PHE A 28 -8.77 12.36 13.93
N GLY A 29 -7.78 13.23 14.21
CA GLY A 29 -6.65 12.91 15.08
C GLY A 29 -5.62 11.97 14.47
N ILE A 30 -5.73 11.67 13.16
CA ILE A 30 -4.82 10.78 12.43
C ILE A 30 -3.71 11.63 11.80
N LYS A 31 -2.46 11.42 12.24
CA LYS A 31 -1.30 12.12 11.68
C LYS A 31 -0.78 11.37 10.45
N ALA A 32 -0.83 12.02 9.29
CA ALA A 32 -0.27 11.51 8.05
C ALA A 32 0.73 12.52 7.45
N ARG A 33 1.83 12.02 6.87
CA ARG A 33 2.80 12.85 6.12
C ARG A 33 2.63 12.63 4.63
N VAL A 34 2.67 13.71 3.85
CA VAL A 34 2.71 13.63 2.39
C VAL A 34 4.16 13.52 1.94
N VAL A 35 4.43 12.62 1.00
CA VAL A 35 5.74 12.50 0.34
C VAL A 35 5.56 12.74 -1.15
N ALA A 36 6.36 13.64 -1.69
CA ALA A 36 6.43 13.96 -3.12
C ALA A 36 7.25 12.90 -3.90
N GLN A 37 6.88 11.62 -3.75
CA GLN A 37 7.58 10.48 -4.37
C GLN A 37 7.58 10.60 -5.90
N GLU A 38 6.52 11.16 -6.48
CA GLU A 38 6.37 11.39 -7.91
C GLU A 38 7.41 12.35 -8.51
N HIS A 39 8.11 13.11 -7.65
CA HIS A 39 9.17 14.05 -8.02
C HIS A 39 10.57 13.58 -7.58
N SER A 40 10.70 12.40 -7.00
CA SER A 40 11.95 11.87 -6.47
C SER A 40 12.57 10.84 -7.43
N CYS A 41 13.90 10.86 -7.54
CA CYS A 41 14.67 9.76 -8.16
C CYS A 41 14.96 8.63 -7.17
N ILE A 42 14.81 8.86 -5.85
CA ILE A 42 14.99 7.84 -4.81
C ILE A 42 13.71 6.98 -4.76
N PRO A 43 13.75 5.68 -5.12
CA PRO A 43 12.55 4.87 -5.30
C PRO A 43 11.74 4.62 -4.03
N ASP A 44 12.37 4.69 -2.87
CA ASP A 44 11.80 4.41 -1.54
C ASP A 44 11.90 5.60 -0.57
N LEU A 45 11.92 6.82 -1.09
CA LEU A 45 11.89 8.04 -0.25
C LEU A 45 10.73 8.00 0.76
N PHE A 46 9.61 7.36 0.40
CA PHE A 46 8.46 7.19 1.29
C PHE A 46 8.76 6.36 2.56
N LEU A 47 9.78 5.49 2.55
CA LEU A 47 10.22 4.66 3.69
C LEU A 47 11.30 5.31 4.57
N ASN A 48 11.78 6.52 4.24
CA ASN A 48 12.92 7.16 4.92
C ASN A 48 12.77 7.39 6.44
N LYS A 49 11.57 7.19 7.03
CA LYS A 49 11.31 7.38 8.46
C LYS A 49 10.86 6.11 9.18
N GLY A 50 11.09 4.93 8.60
CA GLY A 50 10.77 3.64 9.20
C GLY A 50 9.84 2.81 8.30
N LEU A 51 8.97 2.02 8.93
CA LEU A 51 7.98 1.19 8.24
C LEU A 51 6.58 1.79 8.44
N PRO A 52 6.19 2.80 7.63
CA PRO A 52 4.88 3.42 7.71
C PRO A 52 3.80 2.57 7.04
N ILE A 53 2.54 2.84 7.40
CA ILE A 53 1.41 2.51 6.53
C ILE A 53 1.47 3.44 5.31
N VAL A 54 1.48 2.86 4.11
CA VAL A 54 1.61 3.54 2.83
C VAL A 54 0.25 3.62 2.14
N ILE A 55 -0.27 4.84 2.04
CA ILE A 55 -1.48 5.16 1.28
C ILE A 55 -1.06 5.69 -0.09
N TYR A 56 -1.42 4.98 -1.15
CA TYR A 56 -1.21 5.35 -2.54
C TYR A 56 -2.49 5.90 -3.17
N LEU A 57 -2.43 7.13 -3.66
CA LEU A 57 -3.52 7.79 -4.37
C LEU A 57 -3.23 7.85 -5.88
N HIS A 58 -4.07 7.18 -6.66
CA HIS A 58 -4.07 7.28 -8.11
C HIS A 58 -5.05 8.37 -8.60
N ALA A 59 -4.76 8.95 -9.74
CA ALA A 59 -5.72 9.72 -10.53
C ALA A 59 -5.32 9.59 -12.02
N THR A 60 -6.32 9.46 -12.90
CA THR A 60 -6.08 9.46 -14.35
C THR A 60 -5.48 10.77 -14.83
N TYR A 61 -4.76 10.72 -15.95
CA TYR A 61 -4.18 11.89 -16.62
C TYR A 61 -5.21 13.03 -16.81
N GLU A 62 -6.42 12.68 -17.29
CA GLU A 62 -7.49 13.66 -17.50
C GLU A 62 -7.98 14.30 -16.19
N ALA A 63 -8.11 13.52 -15.12
CA ALA A 63 -8.45 14.06 -13.81
C ALA A 63 -7.36 15.01 -13.28
N VAL A 64 -6.09 14.65 -13.44
CA VAL A 64 -4.96 15.51 -13.05
C VAL A 64 -5.00 16.85 -13.78
N ARG A 65 -5.23 16.84 -15.09
CA ARG A 65 -5.33 18.07 -15.89
C ARG A 65 -6.50 18.94 -15.49
N ARG A 66 -7.67 18.34 -15.27
CA ARG A 66 -8.90 19.04 -14.84
C ARG A 66 -8.74 19.73 -13.48
N ARG A 67 -7.91 19.18 -12.59
CA ARG A 67 -7.69 19.66 -11.20
C ARG A 67 -6.61 20.73 -11.06
N GLY A 68 -6.26 21.43 -12.16
CA GLY A 68 -5.33 22.56 -12.12
C GLY A 68 -3.92 22.26 -12.64
N HIS A 69 -3.69 21.08 -13.23
CA HIS A 69 -2.44 20.78 -13.95
C HIS A 69 -2.68 20.68 -15.46
N ALA A 70 -3.35 21.66 -16.06
CA ALA A 70 -3.75 21.62 -17.48
C ALA A 70 -2.56 21.43 -18.44
N LEU A 71 -1.38 21.92 -18.05
CA LEU A 71 -0.10 21.81 -18.77
C LEU A 71 0.67 20.50 -18.50
N MET A 72 0.11 19.57 -17.72
CA MET A 72 0.71 18.25 -17.54
C MET A 72 0.85 17.58 -18.90
N SER A 73 2.07 17.22 -19.28
CA SER A 73 2.32 16.40 -20.47
C SER A 73 2.12 14.93 -20.13
N SER A 74 1.74 14.13 -21.14
CA SER A 74 1.66 12.68 -21.01
C SER A 74 3.00 12.06 -20.59
N TYR A 75 4.12 12.59 -21.09
CA TYR A 75 5.47 12.20 -20.68
C TYR A 75 5.73 12.42 -19.19
N ASN A 76 5.42 13.61 -18.67
CA ASN A 76 5.62 13.92 -17.25
C ASN A 76 4.70 13.07 -16.36
N TYR A 77 3.46 12.84 -16.79
CA TYR A 77 2.54 11.94 -16.10
C TYR A 77 3.06 10.50 -16.06
N ALA A 78 3.56 9.98 -17.19
CA ALA A 78 4.16 8.64 -17.25
C ALA A 78 5.40 8.53 -16.36
N ALA A 79 6.27 9.55 -16.35
CA ALA A 79 7.45 9.60 -15.48
C ALA A 79 7.07 9.58 -13.99
N GLN A 80 5.97 10.26 -13.60
CA GLN A 80 5.45 10.18 -12.23
C GLN A 80 5.00 8.76 -11.88
N LEU A 81 4.26 8.09 -12.77
CA LEU A 81 3.81 6.71 -12.56
C LEU A 81 4.99 5.75 -12.40
N GLN A 82 6.05 5.92 -13.20
CA GLN A 82 7.27 5.11 -13.08
C GLN A 82 7.95 5.29 -11.71
N ARG A 83 8.13 6.54 -11.26
CA ARG A 83 8.73 6.84 -9.94
C ARG A 83 7.89 6.35 -8.77
N LEU A 84 6.58 6.20 -8.98
CA LEU A 84 5.63 5.73 -7.98
C LEU A 84 5.49 4.20 -7.96
N ASP A 85 6.07 3.45 -8.90
CA ASP A 85 5.78 2.02 -9.04
C ASP A 85 6.14 1.21 -7.80
N LYS A 86 7.30 1.49 -7.17
CA LYS A 86 7.70 0.85 -5.90
C LYS A 86 6.68 1.14 -4.80
N ALA A 87 6.27 2.40 -4.66
CA ALA A 87 5.32 2.82 -3.63
C ALA A 87 3.92 2.26 -3.86
N ARG A 88 3.48 2.14 -5.11
CA ARG A 88 2.21 1.51 -5.49
C ARG A 88 2.19 0.02 -5.15
N LYS A 89 3.28 -0.69 -5.45
CA LYS A 89 3.42 -2.14 -5.18
C LYS A 89 3.50 -2.46 -3.69
N SER A 90 4.04 -1.54 -2.89
CA SER A 90 4.16 -1.69 -1.44
C SER A 90 3.06 -0.94 -0.66
N ALA A 91 1.99 -0.50 -1.32
CA ALA A 91 0.93 0.27 -0.66
C ALA A 91 0.02 -0.66 0.14
N ASP A 92 -0.18 -0.36 1.42
CA ASP A 92 -1.21 -1.02 2.24
C ASP A 92 -2.60 -0.60 1.77
N ILE A 93 -2.77 0.68 1.41
CA ILE A 93 -4.04 1.22 0.95
C ILE A 93 -3.85 1.89 -0.41
N THR A 94 -4.56 1.41 -1.42
CA THR A 94 -4.69 2.08 -2.73
C THR A 94 -6.09 2.65 -2.91
N VAL A 95 -6.17 3.88 -3.41
CA VAL A 95 -7.43 4.55 -3.78
C VAL A 95 -7.28 5.23 -5.14
N ASP A 96 -8.20 4.95 -6.06
CA ASP A 96 -8.35 5.74 -7.29
C ASP A 96 -9.26 6.94 -7.00
N THR A 97 -8.69 8.14 -7.05
CA THR A 97 -9.43 9.36 -6.74
C THR A 97 -10.09 9.98 -7.97
N THR A 98 -9.95 9.40 -9.16
CA THR A 98 -10.37 9.99 -10.45
C THR A 98 -11.77 10.59 -10.43
N ASN A 99 -12.73 9.88 -9.87
CA ASN A 99 -14.14 10.29 -9.81
C ASN A 99 -14.65 10.47 -8.37
N LEU A 100 -13.74 10.52 -7.38
CA LEU A 100 -14.11 10.66 -5.98
C LEU A 100 -13.95 12.11 -5.52
N SER A 101 -14.90 12.57 -4.72
CA SER A 101 -14.79 13.77 -3.91
C SER A 101 -13.75 13.60 -2.79
N PRO A 102 -13.20 14.70 -2.24
CA PRO A 102 -12.31 14.64 -1.09
C PRO A 102 -12.88 13.89 0.11
N GLU A 103 -14.20 14.00 0.33
CA GLU A 103 -14.94 13.33 1.40
C GLU A 103 -15.03 11.82 1.17
N GLU A 104 -15.33 11.38 -0.05
CA GLU A 104 -15.37 9.95 -0.40
C GLU A 104 -13.99 9.29 -0.29
N VAL A 105 -12.93 9.98 -0.71
CA VAL A 105 -11.55 9.51 -0.54
C VAL A 105 -11.23 9.34 0.95
N LEU A 106 -11.60 10.32 1.78
CA LEU A 106 -11.39 10.25 3.22
C LEU A 106 -12.13 9.07 3.84
N MET A 107 -13.42 8.91 3.53
CA MET A 107 -14.23 7.81 4.06
C MET A 107 -13.67 6.46 3.66
N THR A 108 -13.26 6.30 2.40
CA THR A 108 -12.63 5.07 1.91
C THR A 108 -11.36 4.72 2.69
N VAL A 109 -10.52 5.73 2.96
CA VAL A 109 -9.29 5.52 3.74
C VAL A 109 -9.59 5.20 5.19
N LEU A 110 -10.54 5.90 5.82
CA LEU A 110 -10.94 5.65 7.20
C LEU A 110 -11.49 4.23 7.39
N SER A 111 -12.33 3.75 6.46
CA SER A 111 -12.86 2.37 6.49
C SER A 111 -11.75 1.33 6.45
N LYS A 112 -10.80 1.46 5.50
CA LYS A 112 -9.67 0.53 5.38
C LYS A 112 -8.76 0.54 6.62
N LEU A 113 -8.50 1.71 7.18
CA LEU A 113 -7.72 1.83 8.42
C LEU A 113 -8.42 1.23 9.66
N GLN A 114 -9.74 1.04 9.62
CA GLN A 114 -10.51 0.37 10.67
C GLN A 114 -10.50 -1.15 10.51
N GLU A 115 -10.55 -1.65 9.28
CA GLU A 115 -10.43 -3.09 8.96
C GLU A 115 -9.08 -3.63 9.47
N ASP A 116 -7.98 -2.92 9.21
CA ASP A 116 -6.63 -3.27 9.68
C ASP A 116 -6.50 -3.36 11.22
N LYS A 117 -7.39 -2.70 11.96
CA LYS A 117 -7.41 -2.77 13.45
C LYS A 117 -8.20 -3.96 13.95
N GLN A 118 -9.18 -4.44 13.20
CA GLN A 118 -10.00 -5.60 13.58
C GLN A 118 -9.24 -6.90 13.32
N ASP A 119 -8.43 -6.97 12.26
CA ASP A 119 -7.58 -8.13 11.97
C ASP A 119 -6.38 -8.28 12.93
N GLN A 120 -6.03 -7.22 13.68
CA GLN A 120 -5.03 -7.26 14.75
C GLN A 120 -5.63 -7.56 16.14
N ALA A 121 -6.94 -7.75 16.23
CA ALA A 121 -7.65 -8.10 17.46
C ALA A 121 -8.05 -9.60 17.43
N VAL A 122 -7.06 -10.49 17.47
CA VAL A 122 -7.25 -11.92 17.81
C VAL A 122 -6.41 -12.20 19.07
N PRO A 123 -6.96 -12.87 20.11
CA PRO A 123 -6.53 -12.66 21.49
C PRO A 123 -5.23 -13.39 21.87
N ASP A 124 -4.43 -12.73 22.71
CA ASP A 124 -3.51 -13.36 23.65
C ASP A 124 -4.30 -14.28 24.61
N GLU A 125 -4.61 -15.50 24.19
CA GLU A 125 -4.90 -16.61 25.10
C GLU A 125 -4.17 -17.87 24.62
N ILE A 126 -2.89 -17.96 24.99
CA ILE A 126 -2.22 -19.25 25.20
C ILE A 126 -1.69 -19.22 26.62
N GLY A 127 -2.41 -19.84 27.54
CA GLY A 127 -1.91 -20.01 28.90
C GLY A 127 -2.91 -20.51 29.93
N SER A 128 -3.39 -21.75 29.79
CA SER A 128 -3.37 -22.78 30.85
C SER A 128 -4.35 -23.89 30.51
N ASP A 129 -3.85 -25.10 30.27
CA ASP A 129 -4.31 -26.34 30.92
C ASP A 129 -3.75 -27.56 30.19
N ILE A 130 -2.55 -27.98 30.63
CA ILE A 130 -2.12 -29.37 30.52
C ILE A 130 -2.77 -30.09 31.70
N GLN A 131 -3.80 -30.90 31.45
CA GLN A 131 -4.02 -32.15 32.20
C GLN A 131 -4.87 -33.15 31.40
N SER A 132 -4.17 -34.21 30.95
CA SER A 132 -4.58 -35.62 30.94
C SER A 132 -5.90 -36.05 30.28
N SER A 133 -5.80 -36.81 29.19
CA SER A 133 -5.92 -38.29 29.22
C SER A 133 -6.19 -38.87 27.82
N GLU A 134 -5.31 -39.80 27.45
CA GLU A 134 -5.52 -40.98 26.60
C GLU A 134 -6.67 -40.98 25.56
N ARG A 135 -6.28 -41.03 24.28
CA ARG A 135 -6.72 -42.12 23.40
C ARG A 135 -5.75 -42.29 22.22
N ARG A 136 -5.11 -43.47 22.22
CA ARG A 136 -4.52 -44.06 21.01
C ARG A 136 -5.68 -44.38 20.07
N GLU A 137 -5.52 -44.07 18.79
CA GLU A 137 -5.96 -44.90 17.67
C GLU A 137 -5.32 -44.37 16.38
N ASP A 138 -4.51 -45.25 15.79
CA ASP A 138 -4.38 -45.52 14.35
C ASP A 138 -3.63 -44.53 13.46
N ILE A 139 -2.32 -44.78 13.41
CA ILE A 139 -1.44 -44.47 12.28
C ILE A 139 -1.75 -45.44 11.14
N ALA A 140 -2.22 -44.90 10.01
CA ALA A 140 -1.80 -45.28 8.66
C ALA A 140 -2.37 -44.27 7.67
N ILE A 141 -1.54 -43.75 6.76
CA ILE A 141 -1.76 -43.52 5.31
C ILE A 141 -0.44 -42.92 4.76
N PRO A 142 -0.01 -43.27 3.54
CA PRO A 142 1.39 -43.51 3.21
C PRO A 142 2.13 -42.36 2.50
N ASP A 143 3.43 -42.61 2.41
CA ASP A 143 4.50 -42.04 1.59
C ASP A 143 4.08 -41.71 0.14
N GLU A 144 4.08 -40.43 -0.26
CA GLU A 144 4.31 -40.03 -1.65
C GLU A 144 5.06 -38.68 -1.74
N LEU A 145 6.15 -38.75 -2.50
CA LEU A 145 7.08 -37.71 -2.95
C LEU A 145 6.40 -36.70 -3.89
N GLY A 146 6.90 -35.46 -3.96
CA GLY A 146 6.57 -34.59 -5.11
C GLY A 146 6.92 -33.10 -5.03
N GLU A 147 8.19 -32.80 -5.27
CA GLU A 147 8.73 -31.64 -6.03
C GLU A 147 8.52 -30.17 -5.60
N GLU A 148 9.67 -29.52 -5.46
CA GLU A 148 9.92 -28.07 -5.42
C GLU A 148 9.33 -27.33 -6.63
N GLN A 149 8.57 -26.26 -6.39
CA GLN A 149 8.25 -25.28 -7.42
C GLN A 149 9.04 -23.99 -7.19
N LYS A 150 10.06 -23.83 -8.04
CA LYS A 150 10.89 -22.63 -8.20
C LYS A 150 10.09 -21.53 -8.90
N PRO A 151 10.12 -20.26 -8.43
CA PRO A 151 9.43 -19.18 -9.14
C PRO A 151 10.11 -18.88 -10.49
N SER A 152 9.29 -18.85 -11.55
CA SER A 152 9.74 -18.63 -12.93
C SER A 152 10.22 -17.18 -13.14
N LYS A 153 11.36 -17.06 -13.83
CA LYS A 153 11.84 -15.82 -14.44
C LYS A 153 10.99 -15.54 -15.67
N ILE A 154 10.26 -14.41 -15.69
CA ILE A 154 9.70 -13.86 -16.94
C ILE A 154 10.00 -12.36 -16.95
N TYR A 155 11.23 -12.02 -17.35
CA TYR A 155 11.59 -10.73 -17.95
C TYR A 155 12.77 -10.96 -18.91
N GLU A 156 12.59 -11.83 -19.90
CA GLU A 156 13.39 -11.80 -21.11
C GLU A 156 12.51 -11.21 -22.22
N GLY A 157 12.95 -10.11 -22.85
CA GLY A 157 12.33 -9.63 -24.10
C GLY A 157 11.84 -8.18 -24.16
N LEU A 158 12.26 -7.27 -23.27
CA LEU A 158 12.02 -5.84 -23.52
C LEU A 158 13.21 -5.25 -24.31
N PRO A 159 12.98 -4.68 -25.51
CA PRO A 159 14.04 -4.06 -26.29
C PRO A 159 14.57 -2.81 -25.57
N ILE A 160 15.89 -2.72 -25.45
CA ILE A 160 16.60 -1.50 -25.03
C ILE A 160 16.65 -0.58 -26.26
N PRO A 161 16.04 0.62 -26.25
CA PRO A 161 16.26 1.56 -27.32
C PRO A 161 17.67 2.15 -27.21
N GLU A 162 18.45 1.95 -28.27
CA GLU A 162 19.75 2.59 -28.50
C GLU A 162 19.64 4.11 -28.44
N GLU A 163 20.74 4.69 -27.96
CA GLU A 163 21.04 6.11 -27.81
C GLU A 163 20.55 6.99 -28.99
N LEU A 164 19.95 8.14 -28.65
CA LEU A 164 19.97 9.39 -29.42
C LEU A 164 19.69 10.58 -28.48
#